data_AF-A0A7J2S6Y3-F1
#
_entry.id   AF-A0A7J2S6Y3-F1
#
_cell.length_a   1.000
_cell.length_b   1.000
_cell.length_c   1.000
_cell.angle_alpha   90.00
_cell.angle_beta   90.00
_cell.angle_gamma   90.00
#
_symmetry.space_group_name_H-M   'P 1'
#
loop_
_entity.id
_entity.type
_entity.pdbx_description
1 polymer ?
#
loop_
_entity_poly.entity_id
_entity_poly.type
_entity_poly.pdbx_seq_one_letter_code
_entity_poly.pdbx_strand_id
1 'polypeptide(L)'
;MKKTPCEEIVWTVLPCIRKKLAENLIGKGLKQKEVAEKLGVSTAAISQYISDKRGNTSIFDNKIENEIKKSADSILNGGDVVEEICRICRVVKKEMKMKNIIC
;
A
#
# COMPACT_ATOMS: atom_id res chain seq x y z
N MET A 1 -24.39 -1.09 -5.12
CA MET A 1 -24.28 0.13 -4.28
C MET A 1 -23.11 0.95 -4.78
N LYS A 2 -23.28 2.26 -5.00
CA LYS A 2 -22.22 3.14 -5.50
C LYS A 2 -21.36 3.57 -4.31
N LYS A 3 -20.06 3.26 -4.33
CA LYS A 3 -19.12 3.69 -3.29
C LYS A 3 -18.69 5.14 -3.53
N THR A 4 -18.53 5.89 -2.46
CA THR A 4 -17.87 7.21 -2.51
C THR A 4 -16.38 7.05 -2.81
N PRO A 5 -15.71 8.08 -3.34
CA PRO A 5 -14.27 8.01 -3.62
C PRO A 5 -13.42 7.66 -2.40
N CYS A 6 -13.77 8.17 -1.21
CA CYS A 6 -13.05 7.85 0.03
C CYS A 6 -13.28 6.41 0.47
N GLU A 7 -14.50 5.88 0.36
CA GLU A 7 -14.77 4.46 0.58
C GLU A 7 -13.97 3.58 -0.41
N GLU A 8 -13.90 3.95 -1.68
CA GLU A 8 -13.10 3.21 -2.66
C GLU A 8 -11.60 3.18 -2.28
N ILE A 9 -11.08 4.30 -1.78
CA ILE A 9 -9.68 4.36 -1.30
C ILE A 9 -9.49 3.42 -0.11
N VAL A 10 -10.36 3.48 0.89
CA VAL A 10 -10.23 2.71 2.13
C VAL A 10 -10.40 1.21 1.88
N TRP A 11 -11.37 0.82 1.04
CA TRP A 11 -11.74 -0.59 0.85
C TRP A 11 -10.97 -1.27 -0.28
N THR A 12 -10.46 -0.53 -1.27
CA THR A 12 -9.80 -1.10 -2.45
C THR A 12 -8.34 -0.69 -2.54
N VAL A 13 -8.05 0.62 -2.49
CA VAL A 13 -6.69 1.14 -2.76
C VAL A 13 -5.73 0.87 -1.61
N LEU A 14 -6.11 1.27 -0.39
CA LEU A 14 -5.24 1.21 0.78
C LEU A 14 -4.83 -0.24 1.14
N PRO A 15 -5.71 -1.25 1.06
CA PRO A 15 -5.31 -2.65 1.21
C PRO A 15 -4.29 -3.10 0.15
N CYS A 16 -4.46 -2.67 -1.11
CA CYS A 16 -3.52 -2.99 -2.18
C CYS A 16 -2.15 -2.34 -1.96
N ILE A 17 -2.10 -1.09 -1.49
CA ILE A 17 -0.85 -0.40 -1.12
C ILE A 17 -0.11 -1.17 -0.03
N ARG A 18 -0.79 -1.50 1.07
CA ARG A 18 -0.19 -2.23 2.19
C ARG A 18 0.35 -3.60 1.77
N LYS A 19 -0.41 -4.32 0.93
CA LYS A 19 0.02 -5.60 0.37
C LYS A 19 1.29 -5.44 -0.47
N LYS A 20 1.31 -4.51 -1.43
CA LYS A 20 2.47 -4.29 -2.30
C LYS A 20 3.69 -3.81 -1.51
N LEU A 21 3.51 -2.98 -0.48
CA LEU A 21 4.59 -2.62 0.44
C LEU A 21 5.13 -3.85 1.18
N ALA A 22 4.26 -4.70 1.72
CA ALA A 22 4.67 -5.93 2.39
C ALA A 22 5.45 -6.87 1.45
N GLU A 23 4.95 -7.09 0.22
CA GLU A 23 5.63 -7.87 -0.82
C GLU A 23 7.04 -7.33 -1.11
N ASN A 24 7.18 -6.01 -1.28
CA ASN A 24 8.47 -5.37 -1.56
C ASN A 24 9.44 -5.48 -0.38
N LEU A 25 8.97 -5.25 0.85
CA LEU A 25 9.82 -5.33 2.04
C LEU A 25 10.31 -6.76 2.29
N ILE A 26 9.45 -7.76 2.08
CA ILE A 26 9.83 -9.18 2.18
C ILE A 26 10.79 -9.56 1.06
N GLY A 27 10.53 -9.11 -0.17
CA GLY A 27 11.44 -9.32 -1.31
C GLY A 27 12.82 -8.69 -1.11
N LYS A 28 12.93 -7.71 -0.21
CA LYS A 28 14.19 -7.07 0.22
C LYS A 28 14.83 -7.72 1.45
N GLY A 29 14.30 -8.86 1.91
CA GLY A 29 14.93 -9.71 2.92
C GLY A 29 14.34 -9.64 4.33
N LEU A 30 13.29 -8.84 4.56
CA LEU A 30 12.64 -8.77 5.88
C LEU A 30 11.74 -9.98 6.11
N LYS A 31 11.72 -10.48 7.35
CA LYS A 31 10.77 -11.49 7.78
C LYS A 31 9.40 -10.86 7.97
N GLN A 32 8.33 -11.66 7.82
CA GLN A 32 6.95 -11.18 7.98
C GLN A 32 6.70 -10.46 9.32
N LYS A 33 7.38 -10.88 10.39
CA LYS A 33 7.29 -10.24 11.72
C LYS A 33 7.84 -8.81 11.70
N GLU A 34 9.01 -8.60 11.11
CA GLU A 34 9.64 -7.28 11.00
C GLU A 34 8.81 -6.33 10.12
N VAL A 35 8.23 -6.87 9.04
CA VAL A 35 7.31 -6.12 8.18
C VAL A 35 6.03 -5.74 8.92
N ALA A 36 5.47 -6.64 9.73
CA ALA A 36 4.28 -6.35 10.53
C ALA A 36 4.55 -5.22 11.54
N GLU A 37 5.69 -5.28 12.23
CA GLU A 37 6.15 -4.25 13.17
C GLU A 37 6.35 -2.91 12.47
N LYS A 38 7.08 -2.87 11.33
CA LYS A 38 7.26 -1.63 10.55
C LYS A 38 5.94 -1.06 10.06
N LEU A 39 5.06 -1.88 9.49
CA LEU A 39 3.80 -1.41 8.90
C LEU A 39 2.70 -1.14 9.94
N GLY A 40 2.94 -1.41 11.22
CA GLY A 40 1.97 -1.21 12.30
C GLY A 40 0.73 -2.10 12.16
N VAL A 41 0.89 -3.33 11.68
CA VAL A 41 -0.19 -4.31 11.49
C VAL A 41 0.15 -5.64 12.16
N SER A 42 -0.82 -6.55 12.25
CA SER A 42 -0.54 -7.90 12.77
C SER A 42 0.22 -8.75 11.76
N THR A 43 1.00 -9.71 12.25
CA THR A 43 1.63 -10.74 11.40
C THR A 43 0.61 -11.55 10.62
N ALA A 44 -0.58 -11.77 11.18
CA ALA A 44 -1.71 -12.38 10.49
C ALA A 44 -2.18 -11.54 9.29
N ALA A 45 -2.18 -10.20 9.39
CA ALA A 45 -2.49 -9.32 8.27
C ALA A 45 -1.44 -9.44 7.15
N ILE A 46 -0.15 -9.50 7.50
CA ILE A 46 0.93 -9.74 6.53
C ILE A 46 0.78 -11.09 5.83
N SER A 47 0.49 -12.15 6.58
CA SER A 47 0.23 -13.47 6.00
C SER A 47 -0.97 -13.45 5.03
N GLN A 48 -2.03 -12.70 5.36
CA GLN A 48 -3.17 -12.50 4.47
C GLN A 48 -2.84 -11.68 3.21
N TYR A 49 -1.91 -10.73 3.29
CA TYR A 49 -1.44 -9.98 2.12
C TYR A 49 -0.68 -10.89 1.15
N ILE A 50 0.22 -11.73 1.66
CA ILE A 50 1.07 -12.62 0.86
C ILE A 50 0.27 -13.79 0.27
N SER A 51 -0.70 -14.33 1.02
CA SER A 51 -1.54 -15.44 0.56
C SER A 51 -2.62 -15.04 -0.46
N ASP A 52 -2.53 -13.83 -1.01
CA ASP A 52 -3.35 -13.32 -2.12
C ASP A 52 -4.86 -13.22 -1.84
N LYS A 53 -5.30 -13.40 -0.58
CA LYS A 53 -6.73 -13.38 -0.21
C LYS A 53 -7.32 -11.97 -0.08
N ARG A 54 -6.51 -10.91 -0.12
CA ARG A 54 -6.96 -9.51 0.03
C ARG A 54 -6.24 -8.57 -0.94
N GLY A 55 -7.01 -7.80 -1.70
CA GLY A 55 -6.53 -6.76 -2.62
C GLY A 55 -6.13 -7.31 -4.00
N ASN A 56 -6.96 -7.05 -5.01
CA ASN A 56 -6.58 -7.26 -6.40
C ASN A 56 -5.61 -6.16 -6.82
N THR A 57 -4.33 -6.48 -6.93
CA THR A 57 -3.29 -5.50 -7.24
C THR A 57 -3.22 -5.15 -8.73
N SER A 58 -4.07 -5.74 -9.58
CA SER A 58 -4.15 -5.41 -11.00
C SER A 58 -4.60 -3.97 -11.29
N ILE A 59 -4.96 -3.22 -10.24
CA ILE A 59 -5.32 -1.80 -10.32
C ILE A 59 -4.11 -0.85 -10.42
N PHE A 60 -2.90 -1.33 -10.13
CA PHE A 60 -1.69 -0.51 -10.17
C PHE A 60 -0.92 -0.74 -11.46
N ASP A 61 -0.66 0.34 -12.18
CA ASP A 61 0.23 0.34 -13.33
C ASP A 61 1.71 0.38 -12.91
N ASN A 62 2.61 0.25 -13.89
CA ASN A 62 4.05 0.28 -13.67
C ASN A 62 4.52 1.57 -12.95
N LYS A 63 3.81 2.69 -13.14
CA LYS A 63 4.17 3.97 -12.52
C LYS A 63 3.87 3.93 -11.02
N ILE A 64 2.67 3.51 -10.64
CA ILE A 64 2.30 3.34 -9.23
C ILE A 64 3.18 2.28 -8.57
N GLU A 65 3.45 1.15 -9.23
CA GLU A 65 4.33 0.12 -8.68
C GLU A 65 5.75 0.64 -8.41
N ASN A 66 6.30 1.47 -9.30
CA ASN A 66 7.59 2.11 -9.08
C ASN A 66 7.58 3.08 -7.90
N GLU A 67 6.49 3.83 -7.70
CA GLU A 67 6.34 4.70 -6.54
C GLU A 67 6.21 3.90 -5.23
N ILE A 68 5.57 2.73 -5.25
CA ILE A 68 5.53 1.83 -4.09
C ILE A 68 6.92 1.28 -3.79
N LYS A 69 7.70 0.88 -4.80
CA LYS A 69 9.09 0.42 -4.63
C LYS A 69 9.96 1.49 -3.95
N LYS A 70 9.91 2.73 -4.43
CA LYS A 70 10.62 3.88 -3.81
C LYS A 70 10.22 4.08 -2.35
N SER A 71 8.92 3.96 -2.06
CA SER A 71 8.42 4.08 -0.69
C SER A 71 8.92 2.95 0.21
N ALA A 72 8.96 1.71 -0.29
CA ALA A 72 9.53 0.59 0.46
C ALA A 72 11.02 0.81 0.76
N ASP A 73 11.79 1.35 -0.19
CA ASP A 73 13.19 1.74 0.05
C ASP A 73 13.32 2.85 1.09
N SER A 74 12.47 3.88 1.03
CA SER A 74 12.41 4.94 2.04
C SER A 74 12.14 4.38 3.45
N ILE A 75 11.13 3.50 3.57
CA ILE A 75 10.77 2.83 4.83
C ILE A 75 11.91 1.96 5.37
N LEU A 76 12.65 1.27 4.51
CA LEU A 76 13.82 0.49 4.94
C LEU A 76 14.91 1.36 5.53
N ASN A 77 15.13 2.53 4.93
CA ASN A 77 16.12 3.51 5.36
C ASN A 77 15.66 4.39 6.55
N GLY A 78 14.52 4.05 7.18
CA GLY A 78 14.02 4.73 8.38
C GLY A 78 12.98 5.83 8.12
N GLY A 79 12.46 5.95 6.89
CA GLY A 79 11.35 6.85 6.58
C GLY A 79 10.06 6.47 7.31
N ASP A 80 9.22 7.48 7.56
CA ASP A 80 7.93 7.28 8.23
C ASP A 80 6.93 6.55 7.33
N VAL A 81 6.36 5.47 7.85
CA VAL A 81 5.47 4.60 7.09
C VAL A 81 4.15 5.29 6.76
N VAL A 82 3.62 6.12 7.67
CA VAL A 82 2.35 6.82 7.46
C VAL A 82 2.53 7.84 6.34
N GLU A 83 3.62 8.61 6.37
CA GLU A 83 3.95 9.59 5.34
C GLU A 83 4.09 8.94 3.96
N GLU A 84 4.81 7.81 3.88
CA GLU A 84 5.01 7.08 2.62
C GLU A 84 3.71 6.48 2.07
N ILE A 85 2.87 5.90 2.92
CA ILE A 85 1.53 5.43 2.52
C ILE A 85 0.69 6.60 2.01
N CYS A 86 0.67 7.74 2.72
CA CYS A 86 -0.05 8.93 2.30
C CYS A 86 0.47 9.49 0.98
N ARG A 87 1.79 9.44 0.74
CA ARG A 87 2.42 9.82 -0.53
C ARG A 87 1.94 8.93 -1.69
N ILE A 88 1.95 7.61 -1.51
CA ILE A 88 1.43 6.66 -2.51
C ILE A 88 -0.05 6.93 -2.77
N CYS A 89 -0.88 7.10 -1.73
CA CYS A 89 -2.30 7.40 -1.87
C CYS A 89 -2.55 8.66 -2.74
N ARG A 90 -1.75 9.72 -2.57
CA ARG A 90 -1.83 10.94 -3.39
C ARG A 90 -1.48 10.67 -4.86
N VAL A 91 -0.45 9.85 -5.12
CA VAL A 91 -0.10 9.42 -6.49
C VAL A 91 -1.26 8.66 -7.12
N VAL A 92 -1.78 7.63 -6.44
CA VAL A 92 -2.89 6.80 -6.95
C VAL A 92 -4.11 7.67 -7.26
N LYS A 93 -4.49 8.58 -6.35
CA LYS A 93 -5.62 9.50 -6.55
C LYS A 93 -5.47 10.35 -7.81
N LYS A 94 -4.25 10.83 -8.08
CA LYS A 94 -3.92 11.64 -9.27
C LYS A 94 -4.01 10.81 -10.56
N GLU A 95 -3.39 9.63 -10.58
CA GLU A 95 -3.34 8.78 -11.77
C GLU A 95 -4.71 8.16 -12.11
N MET A 96 -5.49 7.77 -11.10
CA MET A 96 -6.85 7.23 -11.28
C MET A 96 -7.90 8.32 -11.59
N LYS A 97 -7.50 9.59 -11.75
CA LYS A 97 -8.40 10.74 -12.00
C LYS A 97 -9.60 10.78 -11.04
N MET A 98 -9.41 10.41 -9.78
CA MET A 98 -10.48 10.45 -8.79
C MET A 98 -10.78 11.92 -8.48
N LYS A 99 -12.01 12.39 -8.78
CA LYS A 99 -12.43 13.77 -8.54
C LYS A 99 -12.07 14.19 -7.11
N ASN A 100 -11.40 15.34 -6.98
CA ASN A 100 -11.07 15.93 -5.70
C ASN A 100 -12.36 16.35 -4.98
N ILE A 101 -12.80 15.49 -4.07
CA ILE A 101 -13.60 15.87 -2.93
C ILE A 101 -12.80 15.33 -1.75
N ILE A 102 -11.93 16.20 -1.19
CA ILE A 102 -11.68 16.41 0.25
C ILE A 102 -11.67 15.11 1.09
N CYS A 103 -10.54 14.58 1.61
CA CYS A 103 -9.83 15.09 2.81
C CYS A 103 -10.20 16.50 3.22
#